data_AF-A0A9X5CH48-F1
#
_entry.id   AF-A0A9X5CH48-F1
#
_cell.length_a   1.000
_cell.length_b   1.000
_cell.length_c   1.000
_cell.angle_alpha   90.00
_cell.angle_beta   90.00
_cell.angle_gamma   90.00
#
_symmetry.space_group_name_H-M   'P 1'
#
loop_
_entity.id
_entity.type
_entity.pdbx_description
1 polymer ?
#
loop_
_entity_poly.entity_id
_entity_poly.type
_entity_poly.pdbx_seq_one_letter_code
_entity_poly.pdbx_strand_id
1 'polypeptide(L)'
;MDEARAREVLQAAGVLPGGAGDVRLLALGENAVFAAGGLAVKVGRDAELLERARRELAVAGWLAEQGVPAVRPAVSEALLVEGHPVTVWHRLPDPVRPTEPKDLAVLLRQVHALPPPPFALPPRSLLDGVERWL
;
A
#
# COMPACT_ATOMS: atom_id res chain seq x y z
N MET A 1 -10.30 4.65 -12.85
CA MET A 1 -11.34 4.20 -11.91
C MET A 1 -11.75 5.39 -11.04
N ASP A 2 -13.04 5.61 -10.84
CA ASP A 2 -13.57 6.64 -9.93
C ASP A 2 -13.81 6.07 -8.51
N GLU A 3 -14.25 6.93 -7.58
CA GLU A 3 -14.52 6.51 -6.20
C GLU A 3 -15.66 5.49 -6.11
N ALA A 4 -16.72 5.65 -6.90
CA ALA A 4 -17.89 4.75 -6.86
C ALA A 4 -17.48 3.32 -7.20
N ARG A 5 -16.75 3.15 -8.31
CA ARG A 5 -16.23 1.84 -8.73
C ARG A 5 -15.25 1.26 -7.71
N ALA A 6 -14.40 2.08 -7.11
CA ALA A 6 -13.47 1.63 -6.08
C ALA A 6 -14.19 1.12 -4.81
N ARG A 7 -15.32 1.73 -4.44
CA ARG A 7 -16.15 1.29 -3.31
C ARG A 7 -16.85 -0.04 -3.62
N GLU A 8 -17.35 -0.24 -4.84
CA GLU A 8 -17.92 -1.54 -5.26
C GLU A 8 -16.90 -2.66 -5.15
N VAL A 9 -15.69 -2.45 -5.69
CA VAL A 9 -14.59 -3.43 -5.60
C VAL A 9 -14.22 -3.71 -4.15
N LEU A 10 -14.14 -2.68 -3.30
CA LEU A 10 -13.86 -2.86 -1.88
C LEU A 10 -14.93 -3.70 -1.18
N GLN A 11 -16.22 -3.48 -1.50
CA GLN A 11 -17.31 -4.28 -0.97
C GLN A 11 -17.24 -5.74 -1.46
N ALA A 12 -17.03 -5.94 -2.76
CA ALA A 12 -16.88 -7.26 -3.38
C ALA A 12 -15.68 -8.04 -2.82
N ALA A 13 -14.61 -7.35 -2.42
CA ALA A 13 -13.42 -7.97 -1.84
C ALA A 13 -13.69 -8.62 -0.47
N GLY A 14 -14.69 -8.16 0.29
CA GLY A 14 -15.07 -8.76 1.57
C GLY A 14 -13.96 -8.72 2.64
N VAL A 15 -12.99 -7.82 2.52
CA VAL A 15 -11.76 -7.81 3.35
C VAL A 15 -11.90 -7.06 4.68
N LEU A 16 -13.03 -6.39 4.93
CA LEU A 16 -13.24 -5.59 6.13
C LEU A 16 -14.06 -6.37 7.19
N PRO A 17 -13.54 -6.58 8.41
CA PRO A 17 -14.28 -7.25 9.47
C PRO A 17 -15.45 -6.38 9.95
N GLY A 18 -16.65 -6.96 9.99
CA GLY A 18 -17.86 -6.29 10.50
C GLY A 18 -18.68 -5.50 9.47
N GLY A 19 -18.39 -5.61 8.17
CA GLY A 19 -19.12 -4.89 7.12
C GLY A 19 -18.68 -3.43 6.98
N ALA A 20 -19.44 -2.63 6.23
CA ALA A 20 -19.12 -1.26 5.82
C ALA A 20 -19.24 -0.21 6.96
N GLY A 21 -18.69 -0.46 8.16
CA GLY A 21 -18.48 0.60 9.16
C GLY A 21 -17.58 1.71 8.58
N ASP A 22 -17.69 2.96 9.07
CA ASP A 22 -17.08 4.21 8.53
C ASP A 22 -15.88 4.03 7.58
N VAL A 23 -16.18 3.70 6.32
CA VAL A 23 -15.18 3.56 5.26
C VAL A 23 -14.99 4.91 4.60
N ARG A 24 -13.82 5.52 4.83
CA ARG A 24 -13.49 6.84 4.31
C ARG A 24 -12.40 6.75 3.25
N LEU A 25 -12.64 7.36 2.08
CA LEU A 25 -11.60 7.56 1.08
C LEU A 25 -10.53 8.52 1.62
N LEU A 26 -9.27 8.10 1.62
CA LEU A 26 -8.11 8.90 2.00
C LEU A 26 -7.42 9.55 0.80
N ALA A 27 -7.32 8.81 -0.30
CA ALA A 27 -6.67 9.25 -1.52
C ALA A 27 -7.24 8.51 -2.74
N LEU A 28 -7.30 9.20 -3.87
CA LEU A 28 -7.68 8.63 -5.16
C LEU A 28 -6.63 9.05 -6.20
N GLY A 29 -5.88 8.07 -6.70
CA GLY A 29 -4.84 8.26 -7.71
C GLY A 29 -4.57 6.94 -8.44
N GLU A 30 -3.32 6.47 -8.42
CA GLU A 30 -2.99 5.14 -8.97
C GLU A 30 -3.69 4.00 -8.22
N ASN A 31 -3.99 4.24 -6.94
CA ASN A 31 -4.87 3.43 -6.10
C ASN A 31 -5.95 4.34 -5.49
N ALA A 32 -7.13 3.79 -5.25
CA ALA A 32 -8.04 4.30 -4.23
C ALA A 32 -7.63 3.72 -2.87
N VAL A 33 -7.43 4.57 -1.88
CA VAL A 33 -7.02 4.16 -0.52
C VAL A 33 -8.13 4.47 0.46
N PHE A 34 -8.67 3.46 1.11
CA PHE A 34 -9.77 3.58 2.06
C PHE A 34 -9.28 3.31 3.48
N ALA A 35 -9.67 4.13 4.45
CA ALA A 35 -9.55 3.84 5.87
C ALA A 35 -10.80 3.11 6.36
N ALA A 36 -10.61 2.09 7.19
CA ALA A 36 -11.67 1.38 7.89
C ALA A 36 -11.15 0.96 9.28
N GLY A 37 -11.48 1.77 10.31
CA GLY A 37 -10.94 1.57 11.66
C GLY A 37 -9.41 1.57 11.70
N GLY A 38 -8.81 0.47 12.19
CA GLY A 38 -7.36 0.26 12.26
C GLY A 38 -6.72 -0.24 10.95
N LEU A 39 -7.48 -0.34 9.87
CA LEU A 39 -7.02 -0.84 8.57
C LEU A 39 -7.05 0.25 7.50
N ALA A 40 -6.20 0.07 6.49
CA ALA A 40 -6.27 0.77 5.22
C ALA A 40 -6.31 -0.25 4.09
N VAL A 41 -7.21 -0.07 3.12
CA VAL A 41 -7.33 -0.93 1.94
C VAL A 41 -6.95 -0.13 0.70
N LYS A 42 -6.02 -0.65 -0.10
CA LYS A 42 -5.68 -0.09 -1.41
C LYS A 42 -6.39 -0.89 -2.49
N VAL A 43 -7.13 -0.21 -3.36
CA VAL A 43 -7.73 -0.75 -4.58
C VAL A 43 -6.99 -0.16 -5.77
N GLY A 44 -6.22 -0.99 -6.48
CA GLY A 44 -5.49 -0.61 -7.68
C GLY A 44 -6.44 -0.39 -8.86
N ARG A 45 -6.10 0.55 -9.74
CA ARG A 45 -6.97 0.98 -10.85
C ARG A 45 -7.11 0.01 -12.03
N ASP A 46 -6.21 -0.98 -12.14
CA ASP A 46 -6.13 -1.92 -13.25
C ASP A 46 -5.40 -3.21 -12.83
N ALA A 47 -5.70 -4.34 -13.50
CA ALA A 47 -5.15 -5.66 -13.24
C ALA A 47 -3.62 -5.72 -13.42
N GLU A 48 -3.06 -4.90 -14.32
CA GLU A 48 -1.61 -4.80 -14.54
C GLU A 48 -0.83 -4.39 -13.28
N LEU A 49 -1.50 -3.76 -12.30
CA LEU A 49 -0.89 -3.38 -11.03
C LEU A 49 -0.76 -4.55 -10.04
N LEU A 50 -1.26 -5.76 -10.34
CA LEU A 50 -1.24 -6.88 -9.41
C LEU A 50 0.18 -7.30 -9.01
N GLU A 51 1.08 -7.42 -9.99
CA GLU A 51 2.48 -7.80 -9.70
C GLU A 51 3.22 -6.72 -8.91
N ARG A 52 2.85 -5.46 -9.11
CA ARG A 52 3.34 -4.36 -8.27
C ARG A 52 2.80 -4.47 -6.85
N ALA A 53 1.51 -4.73 -6.67
CA ALA A 53 0.88 -4.88 -5.36
C ALA A 53 1.50 -6.05 -4.57
N ARG A 54 1.74 -7.20 -5.21
CA ARG A 54 2.47 -8.35 -4.62
C ARG A 54 3.87 -7.96 -4.16
N ARG A 55 4.60 -7.19 -4.98
CA ARG A 55 5.94 -6.70 -4.63
C ARG A 55 5.91 -5.72 -3.47
N GLU A 56 4.94 -4.82 -3.43
CA GLU A 56 4.74 -3.89 -2.31
C GLU A 56 4.52 -4.64 -1.00
N LEU A 57 3.70 -5.70 -1.00
CA LEU A 57 3.50 -6.57 0.17
C LEU A 57 4.79 -7.29 0.58
N ALA A 58 5.54 -7.86 -0.39
CA ALA A 58 6.80 -8.54 -0.11
C ALA A 58 7.85 -7.60 0.49
N VAL A 59 7.98 -6.39 -0.06
CA VAL A 59 8.89 -5.36 0.48
C VAL A 59 8.46 -4.92 1.87
N ALA A 60 7.18 -4.67 2.11
CA ALA A 60 6.70 -4.25 3.42
C ALA A 60 6.86 -5.36 4.48
N GLY A 61 6.59 -6.61 4.12
CA GLY A 61 6.82 -7.77 4.98
C GLY A 61 8.30 -7.91 5.35
N TRP A 62 9.19 -7.86 4.37
CA TRP A 62 10.62 -7.91 4.60
C TRP A 62 11.14 -6.73 5.44
N LEU A 63 10.71 -5.50 5.16
CA LEU A 63 11.07 -4.34 6.00
C LEU A 63 10.62 -4.51 7.46
N ALA A 64 9.44 -5.12 7.68
CA ALA A 64 8.96 -5.43 9.02
C ALA A 64 9.83 -6.49 9.71
N GLU A 65 10.25 -7.54 9.00
CA GLU A 65 11.19 -8.56 9.50
C GLU A 65 12.55 -7.96 9.86
N GLN A 66 13.01 -6.95 9.09
CA GLN A 66 14.24 -6.21 9.37
C GLN A 66 14.09 -5.16 10.50
N GLY A 67 12.90 -5.03 11.10
CA GLY A 67 12.65 -4.08 12.18
C GLY A 67 12.54 -2.61 11.74
N VAL A 68 12.40 -2.34 10.45
CA VAL A 68 12.16 -0.98 9.96
C VAL A 68 10.73 -0.55 10.32
N PRO A 69 10.51 0.63 10.91
CA PRO A 69 9.18 1.12 11.29
C PRO A 69 8.43 1.67 10.06
N ALA A 70 8.16 0.81 9.10
CA ALA A 70 7.33 1.08 7.91
C ALA A 70 5.89 0.58 8.10
N VAL A 71 5.01 0.94 7.17
CA VAL A 71 3.64 0.39 7.10
C VAL A 71 3.69 -1.13 6.97
N ARG A 72 2.79 -1.82 7.67
CA ARG A 72 2.76 -3.29 7.71
C ARG A 72 1.54 -3.83 6.97
N PRO A 73 1.70 -4.90 6.17
CA PRO A 73 0.55 -5.60 5.62
C PRO A 73 -0.26 -6.22 6.77
N ALA A 74 -1.57 -6.07 6.74
CA ALA A 74 -2.46 -6.80 7.64
C ALA A 74 -2.82 -8.18 7.05
N VAL A 75 -2.74 -8.30 5.73
CA VAL A 75 -2.87 -9.55 4.98
C VAL A 75 -1.70 -9.62 4.00
N SER A 76 -1.01 -10.76 3.96
CA SER A 76 0.21 -10.94 3.16
C SER A 76 -0.05 -11.18 1.66
N GLU A 77 -1.32 -11.33 1.26
CA GLU A 77 -1.72 -11.63 -0.11
C GLU A 77 -2.42 -10.43 -0.78
N ALA A 78 -2.12 -10.23 -2.06
CA ALA A 78 -2.86 -9.30 -2.92
C ALA A 78 -3.97 -10.07 -3.65
N LEU A 79 -5.20 -9.62 -3.44
CA LEU A 79 -6.36 -10.17 -4.13
C LEU A 79 -6.52 -9.49 -5.49
N LEU A 80 -7.10 -10.19 -6.47
CA LEU A 80 -7.58 -9.58 -7.71
C LEU A 80 -9.11 -9.68 -7.73
N VAL A 81 -9.78 -8.55 -7.54
CA VAL A 81 -11.23 -8.48 -7.40
C VAL A 81 -11.77 -7.65 -8.55
N GLU A 82 -12.60 -8.26 -9.39
CA GLU A 82 -13.19 -7.60 -10.57
C GLU A 82 -12.16 -6.88 -11.45
N GLY A 83 -10.97 -7.47 -11.62
CA GLY A 83 -9.86 -6.91 -12.39
C GLY A 83 -9.04 -5.84 -11.66
N HIS A 84 -9.22 -5.66 -10.35
CA HIS A 84 -8.54 -4.62 -9.57
C HIS A 84 -7.77 -5.24 -8.39
N PRO A 85 -6.46 -4.97 -8.25
CA PRO A 85 -5.69 -5.47 -7.11
C PRO A 85 -6.20 -4.87 -5.79
N VAL A 86 -6.40 -5.70 -4.77
CA VAL A 86 -6.81 -5.27 -3.42
C VAL A 86 -5.79 -5.75 -2.40
N THR A 87 -5.28 -4.82 -1.59
CA THR A 87 -4.31 -5.10 -0.51
C THR A 87 -4.74 -4.45 0.79
N VAL A 88 -4.49 -5.12 1.92
CA VAL A 88 -4.94 -4.69 3.25
C VAL A 88 -3.73 -4.41 4.14
N TRP A 89 -3.75 -3.25 4.79
CA TRP A 89 -2.63 -2.70 5.55
C TRP A 89 -3.09 -2.27 6.93
N HIS A 90 -2.18 -2.33 7.90
CA HIS A 90 -2.41 -1.64 9.17
C HIS A 90 -2.35 -0.13 8.95
N ARG A 91 -3.38 0.58 9.42
CA ARG A 91 -3.43 2.04 9.36
C ARG A 91 -2.46 2.62 10.39
N LEU A 92 -1.68 3.62 9.98
CA LEU A 92 -0.87 4.40 10.90
C LEU A 92 -1.74 5.36 11.72
N PRO A 93 -1.41 5.60 13.00
CA PRO A 93 -2.09 6.63 13.78
C PRO A 93 -1.83 8.01 13.18
N ASP A 94 -2.65 8.99 13.61
CA ASP A 94 -2.44 10.37 13.21
C ASP A 94 -1.07 10.88 13.71
N PRO A 95 -0.39 11.74 12.93
CA PRO A 95 0.92 12.25 13.31
C PRO A 95 0.82 13.08 14.59
N VAL A 96 1.70 12.83 15.56
CA VAL A 96 1.73 13.56 16.84
C VAL A 96 2.39 14.95 16.73
N ARG A 97 3.17 15.17 15.66
CA ARG A 97 3.78 16.46 15.29
C ARG A 97 4.12 16.45 13.79
N PRO A 98 4.39 17.60 13.17
CA PRO A 98 4.96 17.64 11.82
C PRO A 98 6.29 16.88 11.73
N THR A 99 6.48 16.17 10.62
CA THR A 99 7.71 15.43 10.33
C THR A 99 8.84 16.40 10.00
N GLU A 100 10.02 16.17 10.59
CA GLU A 100 11.23 16.93 10.32
C GLU A 100 12.22 16.09 9.48
N PRO A 101 13.12 16.71 8.69
CA PRO A 101 14.10 15.97 7.88
C PRO A 101 14.96 14.98 8.68
N LYS A 102 15.24 15.28 9.95
CA LYS A 102 15.99 14.39 10.86
C LYS A 102 15.26 13.07 11.13
N ASP A 103 13.92 13.08 11.17
CA ASP A 103 13.11 11.89 11.40
C ASP A 103 13.27 10.93 10.23
N LEU A 104 13.18 11.46 9.00
CA LEU A 104 13.38 10.70 7.78
C LEU A 104 14.83 10.19 7.66
N ALA A 105 15.82 11.01 8.01
CA ALA A 105 17.23 10.65 7.90
C ALA A 105 17.59 9.41 8.72
N VAL A 106 16.99 9.24 9.91
CA VAL A 106 17.18 8.03 10.73
C VAL A 106 16.63 6.80 10.02
N LEU A 107 15.43 6.88 9.46
CA LEU A 107 14.78 5.78 8.76
C LEU A 107 15.53 5.38 7.48
N LEU A 108 15.99 6.35 6.70
CA LEU A 108 16.77 6.09 5.49
C LEU A 108 18.10 5.41 5.80
N ARG A 109 18.79 5.81 6.88
CA ARG A 109 20.01 5.11 7.31
C ARG A 109 19.75 3.66 7.67
N GLN A 110 18.63 3.37 8.36
CA GLN A 110 18.24 1.99 8.66
C GLN A 110 18.02 1.18 7.39
N VAL A 111 17.22 1.70 6.45
CA VAL A 111 16.93 1.02 5.17
C VAL A 111 18.21 0.79 4.36
N HIS A 112 19.12 1.77 4.30
CA HIS A 112 20.38 1.64 3.55
C HIS A 112 21.40 0.69 4.19
N ALA A 113 21.26 0.36 5.47
CA ALA A 113 22.11 -0.60 6.16
C ALA A 113 21.62 -2.05 6.03
N LEU A 114 20.45 -2.28 5.44
CA LEU A 114 19.88 -3.61 5.29
C LEU A 114 20.65 -4.44 4.25
N PRO A 115 20.69 -5.77 4.41
CA PRO A 115 21.10 -6.64 3.31
C PRO A 115 20.13 -6.50 2.11
N PRO A 116 20.51 -6.98 0.92
CA PRO A 116 19.55 -7.11 -0.17
C PRO A 116 18.36 -7.99 0.25
N PRO A 117 17.13 -7.68 -0.21
CA PRO A 117 15.98 -8.53 0.08
C PRO A 117 16.15 -9.92 -0.56
N PRO A 118 15.51 -10.97 -0.01
CA PRO A 118 15.59 -12.34 -0.52
C PRO A 118 14.78 -12.57 -1.82
N PHE A 119 14.44 -11.51 -2.53
CA PHE A 119 13.66 -11.53 -3.77
C PHE A 119 14.16 -10.47 -4.76
N ALA A 120 13.90 -10.69 -6.04
CA ALA A 120 14.33 -9.78 -7.10
C ALA A 120 13.51 -8.48 -7.11
N LEU A 121 14.22 -7.35 -7.16
CA LEU A 121 13.63 -6.04 -7.45
C LEU A 121 13.85 -5.71 -8.94
N PRO A 122 12.89 -5.02 -9.58
CA PRO A 122 13.07 -4.56 -10.94
C PRO A 122 14.23 -3.55 -11.00
N PRO A 123 14.89 -3.42 -12.17
CA PRO A 123 15.90 -2.38 -12.35
C PRO A 123 15.29 -1.00 -12.13
N ARG A 124 16.10 -0.05 -11.67
CA ARG A 124 15.68 1.33 -11.51
C ARG A 124 15.47 1.95 -12.88
N SER A 125 14.22 2.22 -13.25
CA SER A 125 13.86 3.10 -14.36
C SER A 125 13.24 4.38 -13.81
N LEU A 126 13.89 5.52 -14.06
CA LEU A 126 13.51 6.80 -13.45
C LEU A 126 12.22 7.39 -14.01
N LEU A 127 11.86 7.04 -15.25
CA LEU A 127 10.74 7.63 -15.98
C LEU A 127 9.56 6.67 -16.15
N ASP A 128 9.70 5.40 -15.74
CA ASP A 128 8.63 4.41 -15.89
C ASP A 128 7.37 4.87 -15.16
N GLY A 129 6.27 4.97 -15.92
CA GLY A 129 4.95 5.29 -15.41
C GLY A 129 4.61 6.76 -15.32
N VAL A 130 5.51 7.66 -15.74
CA VAL A 130 5.21 9.08 -15.94
C VAL A 130 4.12 9.26 -16.99
N GLU A 131 4.07 8.39 -18.00
CA GLU A 131 3.08 8.40 -19.10
C GLU A 131 1.64 8.25 -18.61
N ARG A 132 1.45 7.73 -17.38
CA ARG A 132 0.13 7.56 -16.77
C ARG A 132 -0.42 8.85 -16.12
N TRP A 133 0.38 9.92 -16.16
CA TRP A 133 0.11 11.24 -15.59
C TRP A 133 0.16 12.39 -16.62
N LEU A 134 0.52 12.07 -17.87
CA LEU A 134 0.49 12.97 -19.03
C LEU A 134 -0.81 12.77 -19.81
#